data_AF-A0A815AUY9-F1
#
_entry.id   AF-A0A815AUY9-F1
#
_cell.length_a   1.000
_cell.length_b   1.000
_cell.length_c   1.000
_cell.angle_alpha   90.00
_cell.angle_beta   90.00
_cell.angle_gamma   90.00
#
_symmetry.space_group_name_H-M   'P 1'
#
loop_
_entity.id
_entity.type
_entity.pdbx_description
1 polymer ?
#
loop_
_entity_poly.entity_id
_entity_poly.type
_entity_poly.pdbx_seq_one_letter_code
_entity_poly.pdbx_strand_id
1 'polypeptide(L)'
;MPVVPRQSRNSSSESSEDSSSSSDDDIPSPSYEGTRTTTTNELTLKDDDDAIGFETPIQEDFGESEDDDQIIVSRAVKSSVSRINDDDRKEQLAKKKRKRMYFICVSMCKYDCVRRAAKRLNFREVGDDDDWNVYWTDTSVGIERVAQMKKWQKINHFPGMSEVCRKDFLTRNMSRMLKMFPKEYSFYPKAWCLPADYADFAKYCSEKKYRTYISKPDVGCQGRGIFLTKHPGRDIKPTDNFVVQVYVNRVGIKNVL
;
A
#
# COMPACT_ATOMS: atom_id res chain seq x y z
N MET A 1 52.01 47.97 19.19
CA MET A 1 51.75 49.19 18.38
C MET A 1 51.65 48.78 16.93
N PRO A 2 50.82 49.41 16.07
CA PRO A 2 49.62 50.21 16.33
C PRO A 2 48.39 49.76 15.48
N VAL A 3 47.23 50.26 15.87
CA VAL A 3 46.00 50.39 15.08
C VAL A 3 46.10 51.66 14.25
N VAL A 4 45.80 51.66 12.94
CA VAL A 4 45.20 52.81 12.22
C VAL A 4 44.41 52.32 10.97
N PRO A 5 43.21 52.88 10.68
CA PRO A 5 42.26 52.42 9.66
C PRO A 5 42.25 53.31 8.39
N ARG A 6 41.47 52.95 7.36
CA ARG A 6 40.91 53.81 6.29
C ARG A 6 40.23 52.93 5.23
N GLN A 7 39.21 53.30 4.48
CA GLN A 7 38.19 54.36 4.52
C GLN A 7 37.18 53.93 3.46
N SER A 8 35.92 54.31 3.67
CA SER A 8 34.84 54.31 2.69
C SER A 8 35.22 55.01 1.39
N ARG A 9 34.78 54.47 0.25
CA ARG A 9 34.36 55.29 -0.90
C ARG A 9 33.07 54.75 -1.50
N ASN A 10 32.07 55.62 -1.38
CA ASN A 10 30.84 55.66 -2.14
C ASN A 10 31.19 56.24 -3.53
N SER A 11 30.63 55.70 -4.61
CA SER A 11 30.43 56.46 -5.85
C SER A 11 29.27 55.85 -6.62
N SER A 12 28.17 56.61 -6.60
CA SER A 12 27.00 56.56 -7.45
C SER A 12 27.34 56.87 -8.92
N SER A 13 26.58 56.29 -9.85
CA SER A 13 25.97 56.95 -11.04
C SER A 13 25.46 55.85 -11.99
N GLU A 14 24.14 55.73 -12.18
CA GLU A 14 23.41 56.12 -13.40
C GLU A 14 23.44 55.01 -14.48
N SER A 15 22.36 54.24 -14.61
CA SER A 15 21.15 54.48 -15.43
C SER A 15 21.34 54.08 -16.90
N SER A 16 20.62 53.04 -17.32
CA SER A 16 19.99 53.01 -18.64
C SER A 16 18.92 51.93 -18.64
N GLU A 17 17.71 52.38 -18.93
CA GLU A 17 16.57 51.59 -19.35
C GLU A 17 16.97 50.74 -20.55
N ASP A 18 16.53 49.48 -20.61
CA ASP A 18 16.27 48.88 -21.91
C ASP A 18 15.06 47.95 -21.84
N SER A 19 14.10 48.30 -22.67
CA SER A 19 12.84 47.62 -22.86
C SER A 19 13.06 46.58 -23.95
N SER A 20 12.79 45.30 -23.66
CA SER A 20 12.55 44.33 -24.72
C SER A 20 11.45 43.37 -24.30
N SER A 21 10.31 43.57 -24.96
CA SER A 21 9.20 42.63 -25.08
C SER A 21 9.71 41.31 -25.66
N SER A 22 9.51 40.21 -24.94
CA SER A 22 9.46 38.87 -25.54
C SER A 22 8.08 38.30 -25.30
N SER A 23 7.39 38.08 -26.40
CA SER A 23 6.12 37.39 -26.50
C SER A 23 6.40 35.90 -26.28
N ASP A 24 5.90 35.33 -25.19
CA ASP A 24 5.84 33.88 -25.04
C ASP A 24 4.51 33.39 -25.59
N ASP A 25 4.62 32.56 -26.63
CA ASP A 25 3.54 31.96 -27.37
C ASP A 25 2.63 31.08 -26.46
N ASP A 26 1.34 31.41 -26.47
CA ASP A 26 0.26 30.58 -25.95
C ASP A 26 0.17 29.25 -26.73
N ILE A 27 0.61 28.15 -26.11
CA ILE A 27 0.33 26.80 -26.61
C ILE A 27 -1.07 26.39 -26.12
N PRO A 28 -2.05 26.14 -27.02
CA PRO A 28 -3.40 25.77 -26.60
C PRO A 28 -3.43 24.33 -26.06
N SER A 29 -4.13 24.16 -24.95
CA SER A 29 -4.46 22.85 -24.36
C SER A 29 -5.39 22.06 -25.30
N PRO A 30 -5.18 20.75 -25.52
CA PRO A 30 -6.08 19.97 -26.36
C PRO A 30 -7.42 19.74 -25.64
N SER A 31 -8.48 20.31 -26.21
CA SER A 31 -9.87 20.03 -25.86
C SER A 31 -10.22 18.60 -26.28
N TYR A 32 -10.35 17.70 -25.31
CA TYR A 32 -10.86 16.35 -25.55
C TYR A 32 -12.38 16.36 -25.37
N GLU A 33 -13.12 16.64 -26.43
CA GLU A 33 -14.56 16.35 -26.49
C GLU A 33 -14.76 14.86 -26.79
N GLY A 34 -14.88 14.08 -25.72
CA GLY A 34 -15.35 12.70 -25.78
C GLY A 34 -16.81 12.64 -25.36
N THR A 35 -17.72 12.50 -26.33
CA THR A 35 -19.12 12.13 -26.10
C THR A 35 -19.18 10.81 -25.35
N ARG A 36 -19.72 10.84 -24.12
CA ARG A 36 -20.07 9.63 -23.37
C ARG A 36 -21.56 9.62 -23.09
N THR A 37 -22.21 8.65 -23.69
CA THR A 37 -23.59 8.23 -23.44
C THR A 37 -23.77 7.90 -21.96
N THR A 38 -24.78 8.52 -21.35
CA THR A 38 -25.24 8.25 -20.00
C THR A 38 -25.92 6.87 -19.95
N THR A 39 -25.37 5.96 -19.18
CA THR A 39 -26.13 4.85 -18.61
C THR A 39 -26.01 4.95 -17.09
N THR A 40 -27.05 5.50 -16.49
CA THR A 40 -27.24 5.56 -15.04
C THR A 40 -27.54 4.16 -14.53
N ASN A 41 -26.63 3.58 -13.75
CA ASN A 41 -26.99 2.54 -12.79
C ASN A 41 -26.81 3.12 -11.39
N GLU A 42 -27.93 3.48 -10.77
CA GLU A 42 -28.02 3.74 -9.34
C GLU A 42 -27.62 2.46 -8.58
N LEU A 43 -26.56 2.54 -7.78
CA LEU A 43 -26.30 1.55 -6.74
C LEU A 43 -26.82 2.12 -5.43
N THR A 44 -27.98 1.64 -5.01
CA THR A 44 -28.51 1.82 -3.67
C THR A 44 -27.66 1.01 -2.71
N LEU A 45 -27.01 1.69 -1.76
CA LEU A 45 -26.37 1.04 -0.61
C LEU A 45 -27.47 0.61 0.35
N LYS A 46 -27.68 -0.70 0.48
CA LYS A 46 -28.39 -1.29 1.61
C LYS A 46 -27.36 -1.65 2.67
N ASP A 47 -27.62 -1.18 3.88
CA ASP A 47 -26.90 -1.55 5.10
C ASP A 47 -27.24 -3.01 5.43
N ASP A 48 -26.32 -3.92 5.18
CA ASP A 48 -26.39 -5.30 5.68
C ASP A 48 -25.21 -5.51 6.65
N ASP A 49 -25.53 -5.37 7.94
CA ASP A 49 -24.78 -5.92 9.06
C ASP A 49 -24.85 -7.45 8.98
N ASP A 50 -23.88 -8.08 8.30
CA ASP A 50 -23.68 -9.51 8.42
C ASP A 50 -22.19 -9.85 8.51
N ALA A 51 -21.88 -10.69 9.49
CA ALA A 51 -20.56 -11.12 9.87
C ALA A 51 -19.75 -11.62 8.66
N ILE A 52 -18.50 -11.18 8.54
CA ILE A 52 -17.53 -11.70 7.57
C ILE A 52 -17.23 -13.16 7.93
N GLY A 53 -18.06 -14.06 7.39
CA GLY A 53 -17.83 -15.48 7.35
C GLY A 53 -16.66 -15.74 6.41
N PHE A 54 -15.62 -16.39 6.92
CA PHE A 54 -14.49 -16.83 6.11
C PHE A 54 -14.96 -18.03 5.26
N GLU A 55 -15.47 -17.75 4.06
CA GLU A 55 -15.80 -18.78 3.09
C GLU A 55 -14.56 -19.61 2.75
N THR A 56 -14.72 -20.93 2.81
CA THR A 56 -13.70 -21.91 2.46
C THR A 56 -13.31 -21.77 0.98
N PRO A 57 -12.06 -22.10 0.58
CA PRO A 57 -11.61 -21.90 -0.78
C PRO A 57 -12.45 -22.71 -1.77
N ILE A 58 -12.99 -22.02 -2.77
CA ILE A 58 -13.56 -22.59 -4.00
C ILE A 58 -12.45 -23.40 -4.67
N GLN A 59 -12.71 -24.69 -4.85
CA GLN A 59 -11.84 -25.59 -5.59
C GLN A 59 -12.14 -25.39 -7.08
N GLU A 60 -11.36 -24.52 -7.74
CA GLU A 60 -11.36 -24.43 -9.21
C GLU A 60 -10.77 -25.73 -9.78
N ASP A 61 -11.62 -26.47 -10.48
CA ASP A 61 -11.30 -27.72 -11.16
C ASP A 61 -10.65 -27.39 -12.52
N PHE A 62 -9.34 -27.56 -12.63
CA PHE A 62 -8.66 -27.51 -13.92
C PHE A 62 -8.87 -28.85 -14.63
N GLY A 63 -9.70 -28.83 -15.67
CA GLY A 63 -10.01 -30.00 -16.50
C GLY A 63 -8.78 -30.58 -17.18
N GLU A 64 -8.66 -31.91 -17.10
CA GLU A 64 -7.76 -32.70 -17.95
C GLU A 64 -8.57 -33.33 -19.09
N SER A 65 -7.99 -33.22 -20.28
CA SER A 65 -8.52 -33.58 -21.60
C SER A 65 -8.79 -35.08 -21.76
N GLU A 66 -9.87 -35.38 -22.47
CA GLU A 66 -10.25 -36.71 -22.96
C GLU A 66 -9.33 -37.15 -24.11
N ASP A 67 -8.73 -38.33 -23.98
CA ASP A 67 -8.25 -39.11 -25.13
C ASP A 67 -9.03 -40.44 -25.12
N ASP A 68 -9.89 -40.58 -26.13
CA ASP A 68 -10.57 -41.81 -26.54
C ASP A 68 -9.56 -42.79 -27.14
N ASP A 69 -9.61 -44.06 -26.72
CA ASP A 69 -9.65 -45.18 -27.68
C ASP A 69 -9.99 -46.52 -26.99
N GLN A 70 -11.23 -46.96 -27.28
CA GLN A 70 -11.73 -48.31 -27.53
C GLN A 70 -11.07 -49.55 -26.87
N ILE A 71 -11.92 -50.42 -26.28
CA ILE A 71 -12.19 -51.77 -26.83
C ILE A 71 -13.47 -52.35 -26.19
N ILE A 72 -14.41 -52.67 -27.07
CA ILE A 72 -15.64 -53.43 -26.83
C ILE A 72 -15.29 -54.91 -26.73
N VAL A 73 -15.52 -55.56 -25.57
CA VAL A 73 -15.78 -57.01 -25.52
C VAL A 73 -16.77 -57.35 -24.39
N SER A 74 -18.03 -57.53 -24.81
CA SER A 74 -19.07 -58.44 -24.31
C SER A 74 -19.44 -58.51 -22.82
N ARG A 75 -20.72 -58.17 -22.60
CA ARG A 75 -21.66 -58.76 -21.64
C ARG A 75 -21.45 -60.28 -21.42
N ALA A 76 -21.64 -60.67 -20.16
CA ALA A 76 -22.04 -61.99 -19.66
C ALA A 76 -20.93 -63.00 -19.29
N VAL A 77 -20.40 -62.86 -18.08
CA VAL A 77 -20.23 -63.99 -17.15
C VAL A 77 -20.62 -63.53 -15.74
N LYS A 78 -21.75 -64.04 -15.22
CA LYS A 78 -22.06 -63.99 -13.79
C LYS A 78 -21.12 -64.95 -13.05
N SER A 79 -20.88 -64.65 -11.77
CA SER A 79 -20.33 -65.55 -10.75
C SER A 79 -18.80 -65.63 -10.65
N SER A 80 -18.20 -64.60 -10.05
CA SER A 80 -17.32 -64.77 -8.88
C SER A 80 -17.14 -63.39 -8.25
N VAL A 81 -17.82 -63.15 -7.12
CA VAL A 81 -17.54 -62.00 -6.26
C VAL A 81 -16.17 -62.27 -5.64
N SER A 82 -15.10 -61.84 -6.30
CA SER A 82 -13.83 -61.64 -5.61
C SER A 82 -14.06 -60.47 -4.66
N ARG A 83 -13.82 -60.74 -3.37
CA ARG A 83 -13.79 -59.74 -2.33
C ARG A 83 -12.66 -58.78 -2.70
N ILE A 84 -12.98 -57.69 -3.38
CA ILE A 84 -12.13 -56.49 -3.32
C ILE A 84 -12.13 -56.13 -1.85
N ASN A 85 -11.03 -56.42 -1.16
CA ASN A 85 -10.92 -56.28 0.28
C ASN A 85 -11.42 -54.88 0.66
N ASP A 86 -12.39 -54.81 1.57
CA ASP A 86 -12.87 -53.54 2.11
C ASP A 86 -11.73 -52.72 2.72
N ASP A 87 -10.62 -53.39 3.10
CA ASP A 87 -9.36 -52.79 3.51
C ASP A 87 -8.65 -52.03 2.37
N ASP A 88 -8.60 -52.56 1.14
CA ASP A 88 -7.99 -51.86 -0.01
C ASP A 88 -8.82 -50.62 -0.40
N ARG A 89 -10.15 -50.71 -0.30
CA ARG A 89 -11.07 -49.58 -0.52
C ARG A 89 -10.94 -48.52 0.58
N LYS A 90 -10.83 -48.92 1.85
CA LYS A 90 -10.55 -48.03 2.98
C LYS A 90 -9.18 -47.37 2.84
N GLU A 91 -8.16 -48.10 2.39
CA GLU A 91 -6.81 -47.56 2.19
C GLU A 91 -6.77 -46.56 1.03
N GLN A 92 -7.46 -46.83 -0.07
CA GLN A 92 -7.60 -45.89 -1.19
C GLN A 92 -8.43 -44.63 -0.80
N LEU A 93 -9.49 -44.78 0.00
CA LEU A 93 -10.27 -43.66 0.54
C LEU A 93 -9.49 -42.86 1.59
N ALA A 94 -8.65 -43.51 2.40
CA ALA A 94 -7.75 -42.87 3.36
C ALA A 94 -6.61 -42.12 2.65
N LYS A 95 -6.07 -42.68 1.56
CA LYS A 95 -5.11 -42.02 0.66
C LYS A 95 -5.73 -40.78 -0.03
N LYS A 96 -7.00 -40.86 -0.47
CA LYS A 96 -7.77 -39.72 -1.01
C LYS A 96 -8.09 -38.63 0.03
N LYS A 97 -8.06 -38.94 1.33
CA LYS A 97 -8.34 -38.00 2.43
C LYS A 97 -7.10 -37.40 3.11
N ARG A 98 -5.88 -37.63 2.60
CA ARG A 98 -4.72 -36.86 3.08
C ARG A 98 -4.90 -35.39 2.68
N LYS A 99 -5.46 -34.60 3.61
CA LYS A 99 -5.47 -33.14 3.51
C LYS A 99 -4.06 -32.70 3.11
N ARG A 100 -3.94 -31.96 2.00
CA ARG A 100 -2.68 -31.37 1.57
C ARG A 100 -2.09 -30.59 2.75
N MET A 101 -0.88 -30.97 3.16
CA MET A 101 -0.16 -30.30 4.23
C MET A 101 0.68 -29.20 3.58
N TYR A 102 0.40 -27.96 3.95
CA TYR A 102 1.16 -26.80 3.48
C TYR A 102 2.23 -26.42 4.51
N PHE A 103 3.34 -25.88 4.02
CA PHE A 103 4.46 -25.42 4.84
C PHE A 103 4.45 -23.90 4.94
N ILE A 104 4.69 -23.39 6.15
CA ILE A 104 4.79 -21.95 6.42
C ILE A 104 6.11 -21.62 7.10
N CYS A 105 6.81 -20.61 6.60
CA CYS A 105 7.95 -20.02 7.28
C CYS A 105 7.50 -18.74 8.01
N VAL A 106 7.69 -18.71 9.32
CA VAL A 106 7.35 -17.57 10.21
C VAL A 106 8.57 -17.09 11.00
N SER A 107 9.79 -17.40 10.53
CA SER A 107 11.05 -17.06 11.22
C SER A 107 11.20 -15.56 11.46
N MET A 108 10.64 -14.73 10.57
CA MET A 108 10.65 -13.27 10.65
C MET A 108 9.35 -12.69 11.22
N CYS A 109 8.54 -13.52 11.89
CA CYS A 109 7.28 -13.12 12.52
C CYS A 109 7.35 -13.28 14.04
N LYS A 110 7.06 -12.20 14.75
CA LYS A 110 7.10 -12.08 16.21
C LYS A 110 5.76 -12.47 16.85
N TYR A 111 4.67 -12.48 16.09
CA TYR A 111 3.33 -12.56 16.64
C TYR A 111 2.78 -14.00 16.68
N ASP A 112 2.51 -14.50 17.89
CA ASP A 112 1.96 -15.85 18.09
C ASP A 112 0.56 -16.06 17.51
N CYS A 113 -0.20 -14.99 17.28
CA CYS A 113 -1.49 -15.10 16.61
C CYS A 113 -1.36 -15.71 15.20
N VAL A 114 -0.27 -15.41 14.48
CA VAL A 114 0.01 -15.97 13.16
C VAL A 114 0.31 -17.46 13.26
N ARG A 115 1.16 -17.88 14.20
CA ARG A 115 1.45 -19.30 14.48
C ARG A 115 0.18 -20.08 14.85
N ARG A 116 -0.66 -19.51 15.71
CA ARG A 116 -1.95 -20.11 16.10
C ARG A 116 -2.90 -20.24 14.91
N ALA A 117 -2.98 -19.24 14.04
CA ALA A 117 -3.81 -19.30 12.83
C ALA A 117 -3.30 -20.38 11.86
N ALA A 118 -1.99 -20.40 11.60
CA ALA A 118 -1.35 -21.42 10.77
C ALA A 118 -1.63 -22.84 11.26
N LYS A 119 -1.50 -23.08 12.57
CA LYS A 119 -1.79 -24.39 13.18
C LYS A 119 -3.25 -24.81 12.99
N ARG A 120 -4.22 -23.89 13.14
CA ARG A 120 -5.65 -24.17 12.89
C ARG A 120 -5.94 -24.51 11.43
N LEU A 121 -5.16 -23.95 10.51
CA LEU A 121 -5.24 -24.21 9.07
C LEU A 121 -4.42 -25.43 8.63
N ASN A 122 -3.87 -26.22 9.57
CA ASN A 122 -3.01 -27.39 9.31
C ASN A 122 -1.73 -27.07 8.51
N PHE A 123 -1.17 -25.87 8.67
CA PHE A 123 0.16 -25.57 8.17
C PHE A 123 1.22 -26.14 9.11
N ARG A 124 2.32 -26.63 8.54
CA ARG A 124 3.51 -27.05 9.26
C ARG A 124 4.56 -25.93 9.21
N GLU A 125 5.00 -25.48 10.37
CA GLU A 125 6.09 -24.50 10.48
C GLU A 125 7.42 -25.11 10.03
N VAL A 126 8.19 -24.35 9.25
CA VAL A 126 9.50 -24.71 8.70
C VAL A 126 10.48 -23.52 8.82
N GLY A 127 11.78 -23.78 8.68
CA GLY A 127 12.82 -22.76 8.68
C GLY A 127 12.86 -21.91 7.41
N ASP A 128 13.71 -20.88 7.38
CA ASP A 128 13.92 -20.03 6.18
C ASP A 128 14.66 -20.80 5.06
N ASP A 129 15.51 -21.76 5.43
CA ASP A 129 16.29 -22.59 4.50
C ASP A 129 15.52 -23.82 3.97
N ASP A 130 14.32 -24.07 4.48
CA ASP A 130 13.46 -25.19 4.07
C ASP A 130 12.55 -24.81 2.88
N ASP A 131 11.97 -25.80 2.19
CA ASP A 131 10.96 -25.53 1.17
C ASP A 131 9.62 -25.15 1.83
N TRP A 132 9.13 -23.94 1.54
CA TRP A 132 7.90 -23.38 2.10
C TRP A 132 6.88 -23.05 1.01
N ASN A 133 5.59 -23.05 1.37
CA ASN A 133 4.51 -22.56 0.50
C ASN A 133 4.15 -21.10 0.82
N VAL A 134 4.17 -20.74 2.10
CA VAL A 134 3.87 -19.39 2.58
C VAL A 134 5.04 -18.86 3.40
N TYR A 135 5.49 -17.65 3.08
CA TYR A 135 6.45 -16.90 3.88
C TYR A 135 5.72 -15.74 4.56
N TRP A 136 5.75 -15.69 5.89
CA TRP A 136 5.12 -14.63 6.65
C TRP A 136 6.16 -13.84 7.45
N THR A 137 6.23 -12.54 7.21
CA THR A 137 7.15 -11.63 7.90
C THR A 137 6.45 -10.36 8.37
N ASP A 138 6.94 -9.83 9.49
CA ASP A 138 6.45 -8.56 10.05
C ASP A 138 7.07 -7.34 9.36
N THR A 139 8.20 -7.52 8.67
CA THR A 139 8.99 -6.44 8.08
C THR A 139 8.79 -6.36 6.58
N SER A 140 9.15 -5.21 6.00
CA SER A 140 9.18 -5.04 4.55
C SER A 140 10.08 -6.08 3.88
N VAL A 141 9.69 -6.47 2.67
CA VAL A 141 10.40 -7.47 1.85
C VAL A 141 11.10 -6.75 0.71
N GLY A 142 12.39 -7.09 0.49
CA GLY A 142 13.16 -6.60 -0.65
C GLY A 142 12.67 -7.20 -1.97
N ILE A 143 12.80 -6.45 -3.07
CA ILE A 143 12.38 -6.89 -4.40
C ILE A 143 13.13 -8.17 -4.81
N GLU A 144 14.39 -8.29 -4.39
CA GLU A 144 15.24 -9.45 -4.68
C GLU A 144 14.66 -10.75 -4.12
N ARG A 145 14.14 -10.71 -2.88
CA ARG A 145 13.49 -11.89 -2.28
C ARG A 145 12.25 -12.29 -3.06
N VAL A 146 11.40 -11.31 -3.43
CA VAL A 146 10.19 -11.59 -4.21
C VAL A 146 10.54 -12.16 -5.60
N ALA A 147 11.57 -11.61 -6.24
CA ALA A 147 12.02 -12.06 -7.56
C ALA A 147 12.56 -13.49 -7.57
N GLN A 148 13.10 -13.97 -6.44
CA GLN A 148 13.63 -15.34 -6.29
C GLN A 148 12.54 -16.38 -5.94
N MET A 149 11.31 -15.96 -5.70
CA MET A 149 10.23 -16.86 -5.30
C MET A 149 9.80 -17.79 -6.44
N LYS A 150 9.49 -19.04 -6.08
CA LYS A 150 8.90 -20.02 -6.99
C LYS A 150 7.42 -19.69 -7.25
N LYS A 151 6.86 -20.13 -8.38
CA LYS A 151 5.48 -19.80 -8.80
C LYS A 151 4.40 -20.20 -7.77
N TRP A 152 4.65 -21.24 -6.98
CA TRP A 152 3.74 -21.74 -5.94
C TRP A 152 3.94 -21.09 -4.57
N GLN A 153 4.97 -20.26 -4.41
CA GLN A 153 5.29 -19.59 -3.17
C GLN A 153 4.47 -18.30 -3.03
N LYS A 154 4.01 -18.03 -1.82
CA LYS A 154 3.26 -16.82 -1.47
C LYS A 154 3.93 -16.10 -0.31
N ILE A 155 3.87 -14.78 -0.31
CA ILE A 155 4.41 -13.90 0.73
C ILE A 155 3.39 -12.82 1.07
N ASN A 156 3.36 -12.38 2.32
CA ASN A 156 2.35 -11.45 2.83
C ASN A 156 2.63 -9.96 2.51
N HIS A 157 3.56 -9.66 1.62
CA HIS A 157 3.93 -8.29 1.22
C HIS A 157 4.03 -8.17 -0.30
N PHE A 158 3.45 -7.10 -0.86
CA PHE A 158 3.69 -6.73 -2.25
C PHE A 158 4.93 -5.83 -2.37
N PRO A 159 5.77 -6.02 -3.40
CA PRO A 159 6.85 -5.07 -3.69
C PRO A 159 6.26 -3.71 -4.05
N GLY A 160 6.89 -2.62 -3.58
CA GLY A 160 6.44 -1.25 -3.86
C GLY A 160 5.37 -0.67 -2.93
N MET A 161 4.86 -1.44 -1.96
CA MET A 161 3.85 -0.95 -0.99
C MET A 161 4.33 0.27 -0.17
N SER A 162 5.63 0.53 -0.10
CA SER A 162 6.18 1.74 0.49
C SER A 162 5.61 3.03 -0.10
N GLU A 163 5.16 3.02 -1.36
CA GLU A 163 4.55 4.16 -2.04
C GLU A 163 3.28 4.69 -1.34
N VAL A 164 2.59 3.81 -0.61
CA VAL A 164 1.38 4.15 0.15
C VAL A 164 1.57 4.01 1.66
N CYS A 165 2.50 3.18 2.11
CA CYS A 165 2.73 2.94 3.54
C CYS A 165 3.71 3.94 4.19
N ARG A 166 4.64 4.53 3.43
CA ARG A 166 5.53 5.58 3.96
C ARG A 166 4.88 6.94 3.82
N LYS A 167 4.97 7.76 4.87
CA LYS A 167 4.25 9.05 4.95
C LYS A 167 4.70 10.04 3.88
N ASP A 168 6.00 10.06 3.58
CA ASP A 168 6.62 10.93 2.58
C ASP A 168 6.17 10.56 1.16
N PHE A 169 6.26 9.28 0.81
CA PHE A 169 5.81 8.80 -0.50
C PHE A 169 4.29 8.93 -0.67
N LEU A 170 3.52 8.57 0.35
CA LEU A 170 2.07 8.78 0.36
C LEU A 170 1.72 10.26 0.13
N THR A 171 2.37 11.18 0.83
CA THR A 171 2.12 12.63 0.68
C THR A 171 2.44 13.13 -0.71
N ARG A 172 3.58 12.70 -1.28
CA ARG A 172 3.96 13.04 -2.66
C ARG A 172 2.97 12.49 -3.67
N ASN A 173 2.58 11.23 -3.54
CA ASN A 173 1.62 10.57 -4.43
C ASN A 173 0.24 11.22 -4.33
N MET A 174 -0.27 11.49 -3.13
CA MET A 174 -1.55 12.19 -2.94
C MET A 174 -1.52 13.60 -3.50
N SER A 175 -0.40 14.31 -3.37
CA SER A 175 -0.23 15.65 -3.94
C SER A 175 -0.19 15.64 -5.47
N ARG A 176 0.40 14.61 -6.10
CA ARG A 176 0.32 14.41 -7.56
C ARG A 176 -1.11 14.10 -8.00
N MET A 177 -1.78 13.18 -7.31
CA MET A 177 -3.15 12.79 -7.65
C MET A 177 -4.14 13.95 -7.46
N LEU A 178 -4.01 14.75 -6.40
CA LEU A 178 -4.82 15.95 -6.18
C LEU A 178 -4.67 16.99 -7.30
N LYS A 179 -3.49 17.12 -7.90
CA LYS A 179 -3.30 18.03 -9.06
C LYS A 179 -4.04 17.54 -10.30
N MET A 180 -4.07 16.23 -10.54
CA MET A 180 -4.73 15.63 -11.71
C MET A 180 -6.24 15.48 -11.52
N PHE A 181 -6.67 15.15 -10.30
CA PHE A 181 -8.05 14.80 -9.95
C PHE A 181 -8.47 15.52 -8.66
N PRO A 182 -8.68 16.86 -8.70
CA PRO A 182 -8.87 17.67 -7.50
C PRO A 182 -10.13 17.33 -6.69
N LYS A 183 -11.19 16.85 -7.36
CA LYS A 183 -12.46 16.52 -6.69
C LYS A 183 -12.33 15.21 -5.92
N GLU A 184 -11.74 14.20 -6.56
CA GLU A 184 -11.61 12.83 -6.08
C GLU A 184 -10.57 12.69 -4.97
N TYR A 185 -9.52 13.51 -4.98
CA TYR A 185 -8.41 13.43 -4.01
C TYR A 185 -8.44 14.52 -2.93
N SER A 186 -9.52 15.27 -2.83
CA SER A 186 -9.73 16.30 -1.80
C SER A 186 -9.83 15.76 -0.37
N PHE A 187 -9.93 14.44 -0.20
CA PHE A 187 -9.98 13.77 1.11
C PHE A 187 -8.64 13.82 1.86
N TYR A 188 -7.51 13.97 1.17
CA TYR A 188 -6.20 13.99 1.82
C TYR A 188 -5.87 15.41 2.32
N PRO A 189 -5.66 15.63 3.63
CA PRO A 189 -5.34 16.95 4.14
C PRO A 189 -4.01 17.46 3.58
N LYS A 190 -3.97 18.75 3.23
CA LYS A 190 -2.76 19.39 2.68
C LYS A 190 -1.54 19.13 3.57
N ALA A 191 -0.47 18.67 2.95
CA ALA A 191 0.75 18.24 3.63
C ALA A 191 1.99 18.59 2.79
N TRP A 192 3.14 18.56 3.44
CA TRP A 192 4.46 18.95 2.93
C TRP A 192 5.51 17.95 3.44
N CYS A 193 6.43 17.56 2.55
CA CYS A 193 7.58 16.71 2.89
C CYS A 193 8.81 17.60 3.11
N LEU A 194 9.21 17.78 4.36
CA LEU A 194 10.40 18.55 4.70
C LEU A 194 11.67 17.70 4.56
N PRO A 195 12.82 18.30 4.21
CA PRO A 195 13.06 19.74 4.00
C PRO A 195 12.65 20.26 2.61
N ALA A 196 12.36 19.37 1.66
CA ALA A 196 12.14 19.72 0.25
C ALA A 196 11.02 20.76 0.06
N ASP A 197 9.93 20.65 0.80
CA ASP A 197 8.76 21.51 0.67
C ASP A 197 8.73 22.66 1.71
N TYR A 198 9.84 22.94 2.40
CA TYR A 198 9.85 23.91 3.52
C TYR A 198 9.47 25.33 3.09
N ALA A 199 9.94 25.80 1.94
CA ALA A 199 9.63 27.15 1.45
C ALA A 199 8.12 27.32 1.22
N ASP A 200 7.49 26.35 0.57
CA ASP A 200 6.05 26.33 0.32
C ASP A 200 5.25 26.22 1.64
N PHE A 201 5.73 25.41 2.58
CA PHE A 201 5.16 25.29 3.90
C PHE A 201 5.21 26.62 4.68
N ALA A 202 6.37 27.28 4.69
CA ALA A 202 6.57 28.57 5.36
C ALA A 202 5.69 29.67 4.77
N LYS A 203 5.57 29.71 3.43
CA LYS A 203 4.65 30.62 2.73
C LYS A 203 3.19 30.35 3.14
N TYR A 204 2.76 29.09 3.16
CA TYR A 204 1.40 28.76 3.57
C TYR A 204 1.11 29.16 5.03
N CYS A 205 2.10 29.02 5.92
CA CYS A 205 1.95 29.40 7.33
C CYS A 205 1.77 30.90 7.52
N SER A 206 2.47 31.74 6.73
CA SER A 206 2.34 33.20 6.81
C SER A 206 0.94 33.66 6.35
N GLU A 207 0.36 32.99 5.36
CA GLU A 207 -1.00 33.23 4.87
C GLU A 207 -2.09 32.72 5.83
N LYS A 208 -1.84 31.64 6.58
CA LYS A 208 -2.85 30.95 7.42
C LYS A 208 -2.47 30.92 8.91
N LYS A 209 -2.40 32.11 9.53
CA LYS A 209 -1.88 32.36 10.90
C LYS A 209 -2.47 31.52 12.05
N TYR A 210 -3.71 31.03 11.94
CA TYR A 210 -4.40 30.33 13.05
C TYR A 210 -4.57 28.82 12.82
N ARG A 211 -3.89 28.26 11.81
CA ARG A 211 -3.98 26.83 11.51
C ARG A 211 -3.14 26.03 12.52
N THR A 212 -3.64 24.84 12.88
CA THR A 212 -2.87 23.86 13.65
C THR A 212 -2.28 22.84 12.68
N TYR A 213 -1.04 22.45 12.94
CA TYR A 213 -0.29 21.50 12.13
C TYR A 213 0.10 20.30 12.97
N ILE A 214 0.21 19.15 12.33
CA ILE A 214 0.74 17.91 12.89
C ILE A 214 2.02 17.55 12.15
N SER A 215 3.12 17.44 12.89
CA SER A 215 4.43 17.06 12.36
C SER A 215 4.69 15.60 12.68
N LYS A 216 5.03 14.81 11.66
CA LYS A 216 5.19 13.36 11.76
C LYS A 216 6.58 12.96 11.23
N PRO A 217 7.40 12.21 11.98
CA PRO A 217 8.66 11.70 11.45
C PRO A 217 8.43 10.83 10.20
N ASP A 218 9.34 10.92 9.24
CA ASP A 218 9.28 10.16 7.98
C ASP A 218 9.15 8.66 8.27
N VAL A 219 10.02 8.16 9.13
CA VAL A 219 10.04 6.77 9.60
C VAL A 219 9.49 6.70 11.02
N GLY A 220 8.53 5.80 11.25
CA GLY A 220 7.98 5.56 12.57
C GLY A 220 6.48 5.24 12.53
N CYS A 221 6.03 4.61 13.61
CA CYS A 221 4.65 4.18 13.82
C CYS A 221 4.23 4.45 15.28
N GLN A 222 2.97 4.15 15.62
CA GLN A 222 2.43 4.25 16.98
C GLN A 222 2.43 5.68 17.56
N GLY A 223 2.42 6.70 16.70
CA GLY A 223 2.38 8.10 17.14
C GLY A 223 3.68 8.63 17.75
N ARG A 224 4.76 7.83 17.80
CA ARG A 224 6.02 8.26 18.40
C ARG A 224 6.66 9.39 17.59
N GLY A 225 7.10 10.43 18.30
CA GLY A 225 7.71 11.62 17.71
C GLY A 225 6.74 12.55 16.99
N ILE A 226 5.44 12.25 16.99
CA ILE A 226 4.42 13.17 16.47
C ILE A 226 4.21 14.30 17.46
N PHE A 227 4.10 15.53 16.96
CA PHE A 227 3.69 16.68 17.76
C PHE A 227 2.77 17.62 17.00
N LEU A 228 2.00 18.41 17.74
CA LEU A 228 1.14 19.46 17.21
C LEU A 228 1.78 20.82 17.44
N THR A 229 1.60 21.74 16.49
CA THR A 229 2.04 23.13 16.64
C THR A 229 1.08 24.13 15.98
N LYS A 230 0.96 25.30 16.59
CA LYS A 230 0.37 26.51 16.00
C LYS A 230 1.44 27.55 15.64
N HIS A 231 2.70 27.29 15.95
CA HIS A 231 3.84 28.18 15.76
C HIS A 231 4.97 27.47 14.99
N PRO A 232 4.70 27.02 13.75
CA PRO A 232 5.64 26.19 13.00
C PRO A 232 6.99 26.85 12.74
N GLY A 233 7.05 28.18 12.55
CA GLY A 233 8.32 28.91 12.37
C GLY A 233 9.24 28.92 13.59
N ARG A 234 8.72 28.59 14.79
CA ARG A 234 9.53 28.41 16.01
C ARG A 234 9.86 26.94 16.24
N ASP A 235 8.87 26.06 16.02
CA ASP A 235 8.94 24.68 16.46
C ASP A 235 9.52 23.72 15.39
N ILE A 236 9.64 24.15 14.14
CA ILE A 236 10.12 23.34 13.00
C ILE A 236 11.24 24.08 12.29
N LYS A 237 12.41 23.43 12.16
CA LYS A 237 13.58 23.99 11.47
C LYS A 237 13.53 23.65 9.97
N PRO A 238 14.15 24.48 9.11
CA PRO A 238 14.25 24.20 7.68
C PRO A 238 14.93 22.88 7.32
N THR A 239 15.79 22.37 8.21
CA THR A 239 16.56 21.13 8.03
C THR A 239 15.88 19.89 8.62
N ASP A 240 14.73 20.05 9.26
CA ASP A 240 14.06 18.93 9.90
C ASP A 240 13.42 17.99 8.85
N ASN A 241 13.46 16.69 9.14
CA ASN A 241 12.88 15.65 8.29
C ASN A 241 11.52 15.23 8.86
N PHE A 242 10.47 15.86 8.37
CA PHE A 242 9.10 15.60 8.77
C PHE A 242 8.16 15.64 7.57
N VAL A 243 7.11 14.83 7.66
CA VAL A 243 5.86 15.12 6.95
C VAL A 243 5.01 16.01 7.85
N VAL A 244 4.82 17.25 7.43
CA VAL A 244 3.96 18.22 8.11
C VAL A 244 2.61 18.27 7.41
N GLN A 245 1.52 18.19 8.16
CA GLN A 245 0.17 18.17 7.60
C GLN A 245 -0.74 19.14 8.36
N VAL A 246 -1.70 19.74 7.65
CA VAL A 246 -2.78 20.49 8.29
C VAL A 246 -3.58 19.56 9.20
N TYR A 247 -3.67 19.91 10.49
CA TYR A 247 -4.44 19.13 11.45
C TYR A 247 -5.95 19.24 11.16
N VAL A 248 -6.67 18.14 11.36
CA VAL A 248 -8.13 18.07 11.17
C VAL A 248 -8.80 18.24 12.53
N ASN A 249 -9.29 19.44 12.79
CA ASN A 249 -9.72 19.87 14.13
C ASN A 249 -11.13 19.37 14.52
N ARG A 250 -11.95 19.00 13.53
CA ARG A 250 -13.34 18.58 13.73
C ARG A 250 -13.51 17.15 13.28
N VAL A 251 -13.04 16.25 14.12
CA VAL A 251 -13.44 14.84 14.04
C VAL A 251 -14.88 14.78 14.54
N GLY A 252 -15.76 14.06 13.82
CA GLY A 252 -17.14 13.87 14.25
C GLY A 252 -17.19 13.07 15.54
N ILE A 253 -17.08 13.75 16.69
CA ILE A 253 -17.30 13.14 17.99
C ILE A 253 -18.79 12.91 18.09
N LYS A 254 -19.23 11.67 17.81
CA LYS A 254 -20.54 11.22 18.24
C LYS A 254 -20.46 11.16 19.76
N ASN A 255 -21.01 12.16 20.43
CA ASN A 255 -21.27 12.06 21.86
C ASN A 255 -22.27 10.90 22.02
N VAL A 256 -21.75 9.73 22.39
CA VAL A 256 -22.58 8.64 22.90
C VAL A 256 -22.96 9.09 24.31
N LEU A 257 -24.06 9.84 24.39
CA LEU A 257 -24.80 10.07 25.63
C LEU A 257 -25.69 8.84 25.88
#